data_AF-A0A8X8ZPS8-F1
#
_entry.id   AF-A0A8X8ZPS8-F1
#
_cell.length_a   1.000
_cell.length_b   1.000
_cell.length_c   1.000
_cell.angle_alpha   90.00
_cell.angle_beta   90.00
_cell.angle_gamma   90.00
#
_symmetry.space_group_name_H-M   'P 1'
#
loop_
_entity.id
_entity.type
_entity.pdbx_description
1 polymer ?
#
loop_
_entity_poly.entity_id
_entity_poly.type
_entity_poly.pdbx_seq_one_letter_code
_entity_poly.pdbx_strand_id
1 'polypeptide(L)'
;MSVSTASYVARRAVQKERVRILYRRALKDTLNWAADALREKFEANKHVEDIELIDRMIAAGEVEHNKWRHPDPYIVPWAPGGSKFCRNPAPPPGIEIIHNYGMEERE
;
A
#
# COMPACT_ATOMS: atom_id res chain seq x y z
N MET A 1 -24.10 -2.46 -29.91
CA MET A 1 -23.46 -3.67 -29.35
C MET A 1 -22.13 -3.38 -28.61
N SER A 2 -21.48 -2.21 -28.70
CA SER A 2 -20.13 -1.99 -28.13
C SER A 2 -20.04 -1.54 -26.65
N VAL A 3 -21.14 -1.10 -26.04
CA VAL A 3 -21.13 -0.56 -24.66
C VAL A 3 -20.91 -1.68 -23.61
N SER A 4 -21.40 -2.90 -23.89
CA SER A 4 -21.31 -4.05 -22.98
C SER A 4 -19.88 -4.58 -22.83
N THR A 5 -19.12 -4.64 -23.92
CA THR A 5 -17.74 -5.15 -23.92
C THR A 5 -16.77 -4.19 -23.22
N ALA A 6 -16.91 -2.89 -23.45
CA ALA A 6 -16.09 -1.87 -22.78
C ALA A 6 -16.31 -1.88 -21.25
N SER A 7 -17.56 -1.97 -20.80
CA SER A 7 -17.91 -2.07 -19.37
C SER A 7 -17.33 -3.34 -18.72
N TYR A 8 -17.43 -4.48 -19.41
CA TYR A 8 -16.85 -5.73 -18.94
C TYR A 8 -15.32 -5.63 -18.77
N VAL A 9 -14.61 -5.10 -19.76
CA VAL A 9 -13.15 -4.95 -19.70
C VAL A 9 -12.73 -4.00 -18.58
N ALA A 10 -13.44 -2.88 -18.41
CA ALA A 10 -13.20 -1.95 -17.31
C ALA A 10 -13.39 -2.62 -15.94
N ARG A 11 -14.47 -3.39 -15.75
CA ARG A 11 -14.71 -4.13 -14.51
C ARG A 11 -13.61 -5.16 -14.24
N ARG A 12 -13.16 -5.90 -15.25
CA ARG A 12 -12.05 -6.86 -15.12
C ARG A 12 -10.73 -6.16 -14.77
N ALA A 13 -10.46 -4.98 -15.32
CA ALA A 13 -9.28 -4.19 -14.99
C ALA A 13 -9.29 -3.76 -13.50
N VAL A 14 -10.43 -3.26 -13.01
CA VAL A 14 -10.61 -2.87 -11.60
C VAL A 14 -10.47 -4.08 -10.68
N GLN A 15 -11.09 -5.22 -11.00
CA GLN A 15 -10.95 -6.45 -10.22
C GLN A 15 -9.49 -6.88 -10.11
N LYS A 16 -8.76 -6.87 -11.23
CA LYS A 16 -7.33 -7.23 -11.26
C LYS A 16 -6.49 -6.31 -10.39
N GLU A 17 -6.79 -5.01 -10.40
CA GLU A 17 -6.12 -4.04 -9.55
C GLU A 17 -6.41 -4.27 -8.06
N ARG A 18 -7.68 -4.47 -7.69
CA ARG A 18 -8.09 -4.76 -6.31
C ARG A 18 -7.41 -6.02 -5.77
N VAL A 19 -7.39 -7.10 -6.54
CA VAL A 19 -6.69 -8.35 -6.17
C VAL A 19 -5.20 -8.10 -5.94
N ARG A 20 -4.53 -7.34 -6.83
CA ARG A 20 -3.10 -7.00 -6.68
C ARG A 20 -2.83 -6.15 -5.43
N ILE A 21 -3.70 -5.19 -5.13
CA ILE A 21 -3.59 -4.36 -3.93
C ILE A 21 -3.80 -5.21 -2.68
N LEU A 22 -4.85 -6.03 -2.64
CA LEU A 22 -5.15 -6.93 -1.54
C LEU A 22 -3.99 -7.89 -1.29
N TYR A 23 -3.48 -8.55 -2.34
CA TYR A 23 -2.33 -9.45 -2.25
C TYR A 23 -1.09 -8.75 -1.68
N ARG A 24 -0.77 -7.54 -2.15
CA ARG A 24 0.38 -6.78 -1.65
C ARG A 24 0.23 -6.39 -0.17
N ARG A 25 -0.99 -6.02 0.25
CA ARG A 25 -1.27 -5.65 1.64
C ARG A 25 -1.22 -6.88 2.55
N ALA A 26 -1.87 -7.97 2.15
CA ALA A 26 -1.86 -9.23 2.87
C ALA A 26 -0.44 -9.79 3.02
N LEU A 27 0.40 -9.75 1.98
CA LEU A 27 1.81 -10.17 2.08
C LEU A 27 2.61 -9.35 3.11
N LYS A 28 2.40 -8.03 3.14
CA LYS A 28 3.06 -7.17 4.13
C LYS A 28 2.63 -7.51 5.55
N ASP A 29 1.34 -7.77 5.76
CA ASP A 29 0.83 -8.15 7.07
C ASP A 29 1.29 -9.54 7.49
N THR A 30 1.39 -10.50 6.57
CA THR A 30 2.01 -11.80 6.89
C THR A 30 3.47 -11.63 7.28
N LEU A 31 4.23 -10.72 6.65
CA LEU A 31 5.61 -10.44 7.07
C LEU A 31 5.69 -9.86 8.49
N ASN A 32 4.68 -9.07 8.91
CA ASN A 32 4.61 -8.52 10.26
C ASN A 32 4.26 -9.56 11.32
N TRP A 33 3.52 -10.62 10.97
CA TRP A 33 3.18 -11.73 11.86
C TRP A 33 4.16 -12.92 11.75
N ALA A 34 4.05 -13.71 10.68
CA ALA A 34 4.87 -14.90 10.36
C ALA A 34 4.64 -15.34 8.90
N ALA A 35 5.57 -16.11 8.32
CA ALA A 35 5.47 -16.60 6.93
C ALA A 35 4.29 -17.59 6.76
N ASP A 36 3.28 -17.20 5.98
CA ASP A 36 2.12 -18.03 5.62
C ASP A 36 2.12 -18.37 4.12
N ALA A 37 1.44 -19.46 3.74
CA ALA A 37 1.25 -19.93 2.37
C ALA A 37 0.21 -19.10 1.59
N LEU A 38 0.22 -17.78 1.75
CA LEU A 38 -0.75 -16.86 1.13
C LEU A 38 -0.77 -17.00 -0.40
N ARG A 39 0.41 -17.23 -1.01
CA ARG A 39 0.52 -17.37 -2.46
C ARG A 39 -0.28 -18.56 -3.00
N GLU A 40 -0.32 -19.67 -2.28
CA GLU A 40 -1.05 -20.87 -2.71
C GLU A 40 -2.57 -20.60 -2.75
N LYS A 41 -3.10 -19.89 -1.75
CA LYS A 41 -4.52 -19.49 -1.69
C LYS A 41 -4.92 -18.62 -2.88
N PHE A 42 -4.06 -17.70 -3.33
CA PHE A 42 -4.33 -16.85 -4.49
C PHE A 42 -4.16 -17.61 -5.83
N GLU A 43 -3.14 -18.47 -5.98
CA GLU A 43 -2.94 -19.24 -7.20
C GLU A 43 -4.07 -20.27 -7.42
N ALA A 44 -4.58 -20.90 -6.35
CA ALA A 44 -5.72 -21.83 -6.43
C ALA A 44 -6.98 -21.21 -7.06
N ASN A 45 -7.17 -19.89 -6.92
CA ASN A 45 -8.35 -19.17 -7.37
C ASN A 45 -8.12 -18.31 -8.63
N LYS A 46 -6.94 -18.41 -9.25
CA LYS A 46 -6.52 -17.55 -10.37
C LYS A 46 -7.36 -17.73 -11.64
N HIS A 47 -7.90 -18.93 -11.84
CA HIS A 47 -8.61 -19.32 -13.06
C HIS A 47 -10.14 -19.14 -12.96
N VAL A 48 -10.64 -18.48 -11.91
CA VAL A 48 -12.07 -18.16 -11.79
C VAL A 48 -12.46 -17.11 -12.84
N GLU A 49 -13.48 -17.41 -13.64
CA GLU A 49 -13.96 -16.55 -14.73
C GLU A 49 -15.26 -15.79 -14.40
N ASP A 50 -16.06 -16.28 -13.45
CA ASP A 50 -17.30 -15.64 -13.03
C ASP A 50 -17.03 -14.30 -12.33
N ILE A 51 -17.48 -13.21 -12.96
CA ILE A 51 -17.25 -11.83 -12.51
C ILE A 51 -17.86 -11.58 -11.13
N GLU A 52 -19.07 -12.07 -10.88
CA GLU A 52 -19.79 -11.78 -9.63
C GLU A 52 -19.21 -12.58 -8.47
N LEU A 53 -18.79 -13.82 -8.75
CA LEU A 53 -18.03 -14.61 -7.79
C LEU A 53 -16.72 -13.92 -7.42
N ILE A 54 -15.98 -13.38 -8.38
CA ILE A 54 -14.72 -12.67 -8.13
C ILE A 54 -14.94 -11.46 -7.22
N ASP A 55 -16.00 -10.68 -7.43
CA ASP A 55 -16.31 -9.53 -6.56
C ASP A 55 -16.63 -9.98 -5.13
N ARG A 56 -17.37 -11.08 -4.95
CA ARG A 56 -17.64 -11.66 -3.63
C ARG A 56 -16.37 -12.17 -2.96
N MET A 57 -15.49 -12.83 -3.70
CA MET A 57 -14.21 -13.34 -3.18
C MET A 57 -13.28 -12.20 -2.75
N ILE A 58 -13.21 -11.12 -3.54
CA ILE A 58 -12.42 -9.93 -3.18
C ILE A 58 -12.98 -9.32 -1.90
N ALA A 59 -14.31 -9.16 -1.79
CA ALA A 59 -14.94 -8.60 -0.58
C ALA A 59 -14.69 -9.47 0.65
N ALA A 60 -14.82 -10.79 0.53
CA ALA A 60 -14.52 -11.74 1.61
C ALA A 60 -13.04 -11.66 2.04
N GLY A 61 -12.13 -11.60 1.07
CA GLY A 61 -10.69 -11.46 1.33
C GLY A 61 -10.33 -10.14 1.99
N GLU A 62 -10.99 -9.03 1.61
CA GLU A 62 -10.81 -7.72 2.27
C GLU A 62 -11.30 -7.74 3.73
N VAL A 63 -12.42 -8.41 4.02
CA VAL A 63 -12.94 -8.57 5.39
C VAL A 63 -12.00 -9.42 6.23
N GLU A 64 -11.55 -10.56 5.71
CA GLU A 64 -10.59 -11.43 6.40
C GLU A 64 -9.27 -10.71 6.67
N HIS A 65 -8.73 -10.02 5.66
CA HIS A 65 -7.51 -9.22 5.82
C HIS A 65 -7.69 -8.17 6.91
N ASN A 66 -8.78 -7.40 6.89
CA ASN A 66 -9.04 -6.37 7.90
C ASN A 66 -9.14 -6.93 9.32
N LYS A 67 -9.69 -8.12 9.50
CA LYS A 67 -9.79 -8.79 10.80
C LYS A 67 -8.42 -9.12 11.39
N TRP A 68 -7.46 -9.51 10.55
CA TRP A 68 -6.14 -10.00 10.97
C TRP A 68 -5.01 -8.98 10.77
N ARG A 69 -5.35 -7.71 10.52
CA ARG A 69 -4.37 -6.63 10.39
C ARG A 69 -3.52 -6.52 11.64
N HIS A 70 -2.21 -6.39 11.44
CA HIS A 70 -1.29 -6.15 12.55
C HIS A 70 -1.59 -4.77 13.18
N PRO A 71 -1.68 -4.65 14.52
CA PRO A 71 -2.01 -3.38 15.19
C PRO A 71 -0.95 -2.30 14.97
N ASP A 72 0.32 -2.69 14.85
CA ASP A 72 1.46 -1.78 14.61
C ASP A 72 2.36 -2.30 13.47
N PRO A 73 1.95 -2.12 12.20
CA PRO A 73 2.66 -2.71 11.07
C PRO A 73 4.03 -2.08 10.85
N TYR A 74 4.99 -2.83 10.30
CA TYR A 74 6.28 -2.24 9.94
C TYR A 74 6.13 -1.14 8.88
N ILE A 75 6.63 0.06 9.22
CA ILE A 75 6.71 1.21 8.33
C ILE A 75 8.19 1.57 8.15
N VAL A 76 8.61 1.76 6.91
CA VAL A 76 9.99 2.17 6.62
C VAL A 76 10.28 3.52 7.29
N PRO A 77 11.46 3.73 7.90
CA PRO A 77 11.66 4.87 8.81
C PRO A 77 11.35 6.25 8.22
N TRP A 78 11.60 6.48 6.93
CA TRP A 78 11.42 7.80 6.28
C TRP A 78 10.05 7.99 5.62
N ALA A 79 9.21 6.95 5.54
CA ALA A 79 7.86 7.08 4.99
C ALA A 79 6.91 7.71 6.02
N PRO A 80 5.76 8.25 5.60
CA PRO A 80 4.72 8.72 6.52
C PRO A 80 4.39 7.67 7.58
N GLY A 81 4.41 8.08 8.86
CA GLY A 81 4.22 7.18 10.01
C GLY A 81 5.48 6.43 10.49
N GLY A 82 6.62 6.59 9.80
CA GLY A 82 7.90 6.02 10.21
C GLY A 82 8.65 6.90 11.22
N SER A 83 9.59 6.30 11.95
CA SER A 83 10.33 6.95 13.05
C SER A 83 11.28 8.10 12.65
N LYS A 84 11.61 8.22 11.36
CA LYS A 84 12.46 9.28 10.79
C LYS A 84 11.68 10.19 9.82
N PHE A 85 10.35 10.04 9.74
CA PHE A 85 9.51 10.89 8.91
C PHE A 85 9.65 12.35 9.34
N CYS A 86 9.90 13.25 8.39
CA CYS A 86 10.10 14.68 8.64
C CYS A 86 11.17 15.01 9.72
N ARG A 87 12.15 14.14 9.94
CA ARG A 87 13.23 14.41 10.91
C ARG A 87 14.16 15.55 10.47
N ASN A 88 14.34 15.74 9.16
CA ASN A 88 15.13 16.82 8.58
C ASN A 88 14.45 17.35 7.30
N PRO A 89 13.36 18.14 7.42
CA PRO A 89 12.70 18.72 6.26
C PRO A 89 13.61 19.76 5.60
N ALA A 90 13.51 19.91 4.28
CA ALA A 90 14.16 21.01 3.60
C ALA A 90 13.60 22.34 4.13
N PRO A 91 14.44 23.37 4.36
CA PRO A 91 13.96 24.66 4.81
C PRO A 91 12.99 25.27 3.78
N PRO A 92 11.99 26.05 4.22
CA PRO A 92 11.11 26.76 3.31
C PRO A 92 11.90 27.70 2.39
N PRO A 93 11.43 27.94 1.15
CA PRO A 93 12.07 28.89 0.25
C PRO A 93 12.08 30.30 0.88
N GLY A 94 13.21 31.01 0.76
CA GLY A 94 13.38 32.37 1.29
C GLY A 94 14.00 32.44 2.69
N ILE A 95 14.36 31.32 3.29
CA ILE A 95 15.11 31.27 4.55
C ILE A 95 16.54 30.81 4.24
N GLU A 96 17.52 31.63 4.64
CA GLU A 96 18.94 31.30 4.56
C GLU A 96 19.45 30.87 5.94
N ILE A 97 20.12 29.72 6.00
CA ILE A 97 20.78 29.25 7.22
C ILE A 97 22.18 29.86 7.22
N ILE A 98 22.36 30.91 8.03
CA ILE A 98 23.66 31.56 8.18
C ILE A 98 24.50 30.75 9.17
N HIS A 99 25.59 30.16 8.69
CA HIS A 99 26.53 29.39 9.50
C HIS A 99 27.71 30.25 9.97
N ASN A 100 27.44 31.39 10.61
CA ASN A 100 28.48 32.32 11.06
C ASN A 100 29.09 31.96 12.42
N TYR A 101 28.59 30.94 13.13
CA TYR A 101 29.14 30.37 14.36
C TYR A 101 29.68 31.41 15.38
N GLY A 102 29.01 32.56 15.54
CA GLY A 102 29.42 33.61 16.48
C GLY A 102 30.59 34.49 16.02
N MET A 103 30.95 34.48 14.73
CA MET A 103 31.98 35.32 14.13
C MET A 103 31.43 36.67 13.63
N GLU A 104 30.31 37.14 14.18
CA GLU A 104 29.58 38.33 13.70
C GLU A 104 30.33 39.65 13.95
N GLU A 105 31.25 39.71 14.91
CA GLU A 105 31.84 40.96 15.41
C GLU A 105 33.32 41.18 15.03
N ARG A 106 33.91 40.40 14.11
CA ARG A 106 35.31 40.61 13.69
C ARG A 106 35.39 41.58 12.51
N GLU A 107 35.27 42.88 12.79
CA GLU A 107 35.73 43.98 11.92
C GLU A 107 37.14 44.46 12.31
#